data_AF-A0A359LRL8-F1
#
_entry.id   AF-A0A359LRL8-F1
#
_cell.length_a   1.000
_cell.length_b   1.000
_cell.length_c   1.000
_cell.angle_alpha   90.00
_cell.angle_beta   90.00
_cell.angle_gamma   90.00
#
_symmetry.space_group_name_H-M   'P 1'
#
loop_
_entity.id
_entity.type
_entity.pdbx_description
1 polymer ?
#
loop_
_entity_poly.entity_id
_entity_poly.type
_entity_poly.pdbx_seq_one_letter_code
_entity_poly.pdbx_strand_id
1 'polypeptide(L)'
;EKTIATFLNDPDVNRKVDYLFVGQGTEEASGRMGERVVALHKALLNHKITHEYYVGGNGGHDWATWRHLLYDKFLPNLWRKK
;
A
#
# COMPACT_ATOMS: atom_id res chain seq x y z
N GLU A 1 -1.12 14.07 -0.63
CA GLU A 1 0.06 14.50 -1.41
C GLU A 1 0.97 15.46 -0.65
N LYS A 2 0.48 16.63 -0.18
CA LYS A 2 1.34 17.64 0.49
C LYS A 2 2.22 17.11 1.64
N THR A 3 1.70 16.19 2.45
CA THR A 3 2.41 15.61 3.61
C THR A 3 3.56 14.67 3.26
N ILE A 4 3.55 14.09 2.05
CA ILE A 4 4.57 13.15 1.56
C ILE A 4 5.20 13.65 0.24
N ALA A 5 5.12 14.95 -0.02
CA ALA A 5 5.52 15.54 -1.30
C ALA A 5 6.98 15.25 -1.65
N THR A 6 7.87 15.24 -0.65
CA THR A 6 9.28 14.88 -0.85
C THR A 6 9.44 13.46 -1.38
N PHE A 7 8.68 12.49 -0.85
CA PHE A 7 8.72 11.10 -1.32
C PHE A 7 8.12 10.97 -2.73
N LEU A 8 6.97 11.61 -2.97
CA LEU A 8 6.29 11.53 -4.27
C LEU A 8 7.09 12.14 -5.43
N ASN A 9 7.90 13.15 -5.14
CA ASN A 9 8.67 13.87 -6.17
C ASN A 9 10.16 13.47 -6.21
N ASP A 10 10.58 12.48 -5.41
CA ASP A 10 11.95 11.98 -5.44
C ASP A 10 12.17 11.14 -6.72
N PRO A 11 13.00 11.59 -7.67
CA PRO A 11 13.21 10.87 -8.93
C PRO A 11 13.85 9.49 -8.74
N ASP A 12 14.50 9.27 -7.60
CA ASP A 12 15.20 8.01 -7.25
C ASP A 12 14.36 7.08 -6.38
N VAL A 13 13.09 7.38 -6.10
CA VAL A 13 12.28 6.63 -5.13
C VAL A 13 12.21 5.13 -5.43
N ASN A 14 12.02 4.76 -6.70
CA ASN A 14 11.96 3.35 -7.13
C ASN A 14 13.31 2.64 -7.03
N ARG A 15 14.43 3.39 -6.98
CA ARG A 15 15.76 2.84 -6.72
C ARG A 15 16.01 2.65 -5.22
N LYS A 16 15.42 3.51 -4.39
CA LYS A 16 15.59 3.54 -2.93
C LYS A 16 14.68 2.56 -2.19
N VAL A 17 13.53 2.22 -2.77
CA VAL A 17 12.52 1.37 -2.16
C VAL A 17 12.42 0.05 -2.90
N ASP A 18 12.93 -1.03 -2.31
CA ASP A 18 12.88 -2.37 -2.92
C ASP A 18 11.46 -2.96 -2.94
N TYR A 19 10.63 -2.60 -1.96
CA TYR A 19 9.24 -3.04 -1.90
C TYR A 19 8.36 -2.02 -1.16
N LEU A 20 7.29 -1.59 -1.82
CA LEU A 20 6.25 -0.74 -1.25
C LEU A 20 4.91 -1.46 -1.37
N PHE A 21 4.21 -1.62 -0.25
CA PHE A 21 2.91 -2.29 -0.17
C PHE A 21 1.86 -1.37 0.44
N VAL A 22 0.70 -1.30 -0.20
CA VAL A 22 -0.48 -0.58 0.27
C VAL A 22 -1.64 -1.57 0.35
N GLY A 23 -2.02 -1.96 1.56
CA GLY A 23 -3.07 -2.94 1.83
C GLY A 23 -4.23 -2.37 2.65
N GLN A 24 -5.44 -2.86 2.40
CA GLN A 24 -6.62 -2.58 3.24
C GLN A 24 -7.62 -3.75 3.24
N GLY A 25 -8.51 -3.77 4.23
CA GLY A 25 -9.58 -4.75 4.32
C GLY A 25 -10.71 -4.49 3.31
N THR A 26 -11.41 -5.54 2.89
CA THR A 26 -12.53 -5.44 1.92
C THR A 26 -13.66 -4.56 2.44
N GLU A 27 -14.03 -4.68 3.72
CA GLU A 27 -15.11 -3.86 4.30
C GLU A 27 -14.67 -2.39 4.47
N GLU A 28 -13.38 -2.16 4.78
CA GLU A 28 -12.82 -0.80 4.91
C GLU A 28 -12.78 -0.08 3.56
N ALA A 29 -12.55 -0.81 2.47
CA ALA A 29 -12.50 -0.28 1.11
C ALA A 29 -13.82 0.33 0.65
N SER A 30 -14.95 -0.07 1.23
CA SER A 30 -16.28 0.47 0.92
C SER A 30 -16.59 1.81 1.61
N GLY A 31 -15.76 2.24 2.57
CA GLY A 31 -15.99 3.41 3.40
C GLY A 31 -15.00 4.56 3.20
N ARG A 32 -15.20 5.64 3.98
CA ARG A 32 -14.34 6.85 3.95
C ARG A 32 -12.88 6.58 4.29
N MET A 33 -12.58 5.51 5.04
CA MET A 33 -11.20 5.12 5.30
C MET A 33 -10.55 4.57 4.03
N GLY A 34 -11.26 3.75 3.27
CA GLY A 34 -10.77 3.22 2.00
C GLY A 34 -10.54 4.27 0.93
N GLU A 35 -11.31 5.36 0.92
CA GLU A 35 -11.07 6.50 0.03
C GLU A 35 -9.66 7.09 0.20
N ARG A 36 -9.13 7.12 1.43
CA ARG A 36 -7.78 7.62 1.72
C ARG A 36 -6.71 6.69 1.17
N VAL A 37 -6.91 5.38 1.27
CA VAL A 37 -5.99 4.38 0.72
C VAL A 37 -5.99 4.45 -0.81
N VAL A 38 -7.18 4.57 -1.43
CA VAL A 38 -7.33 4.76 -2.87
C VAL A 38 -6.68 6.06 -3.34
N ALA A 39 -6.80 7.15 -2.58
CA ALA A 39 -6.14 8.41 -2.89
C ALA A 39 -4.60 8.29 -2.86
N LEU A 40 -4.05 7.57 -1.87
CA LEU A 40 -2.61 7.26 -1.82
C LEU A 40 -2.18 6.42 -3.02
N HIS A 41 -2.91 5.33 -3.32
CA HIS A 41 -2.65 4.47 -4.48
C HIS A 41 -2.62 5.27 -5.79
N LYS A 42 -3.60 6.15 -6.01
CA LYS A 42 -3.65 7.03 -7.18
C LYS A 42 -2.47 8.01 -7.24
N ALA A 43 -2.10 8.60 -6.11
CA ALA A 43 -0.92 9.48 -6.05
C ALA A 43 0.35 8.72 -6.43
N LEU A 44 0.56 7.51 -5.91
CA LEU A 44 1.71 6.67 -6.26
C LEU A 44 1.71 6.32 -7.76
N LEU A 45 0.56 5.99 -8.35
CA LEU A 45 0.43 5.75 -9.80
C LEU A 45 0.78 6.98 -10.64
N ASN A 46 0.23 8.15 -10.28
CA ASN A 46 0.47 9.41 -10.99
C ASN A 46 1.97 9.79 -10.99
N HIS A 47 2.66 9.49 -9.89
CA HIS A 47 4.09 9.73 -9.72
C HIS A 47 4.96 8.56 -10.21
N LYS A 48 4.36 7.54 -10.83
CA LYS A 48 5.05 6.35 -11.38
C LYS A 48 5.90 5.60 -10.35
N ILE A 49 5.44 5.56 -9.10
CA ILE A 49 6.11 4.86 -8.00
C ILE A 49 5.66 3.40 -7.99
N THR A 50 6.62 2.48 -8.05
CA THR A 50 6.37 1.04 -8.01
C THR A 50 5.85 0.64 -6.64
N HIS A 51 4.66 0.04 -6.60
CA HIS A 51 4.05 -0.46 -5.38
C HIS A 51 3.04 -1.56 -5.69
N GLU A 52 2.79 -2.41 -4.70
CA GLU A 52 1.70 -3.37 -4.71
C GLU A 52 0.49 -2.78 -3.98
N TYR A 53 -0.69 -2.94 -4.57
CA TYR A 53 -1.95 -2.54 -3.98
C TYR A 53 -2.86 -3.76 -3.84
N TYR A 54 -3.35 -4.01 -2.63
CA TYR A 54 -4.19 -5.17 -2.34
C TYR A 54 -5.35 -4.81 -1.42
N VAL A 55 -6.54 -5.26 -1.81
CA VAL A 55 -7.75 -5.24 -0.98
C VAL A 55 -8.16 -6.69 -0.76
N GLY A 56 -8.32 -7.10 0.49
CA GLY A 56 -8.72 -8.48 0.76
C GLY A 56 -8.94 -8.82 2.22
N GLY A 57 -9.30 -10.08 2.43
CA GLY A 57 -9.87 -10.56 3.70
C GLY A 57 -11.36 -10.27 3.81
N ASN A 58 -11.98 -10.74 4.89
CA ASN A 58 -13.40 -10.55 5.17
C ASN A 58 -13.65 -9.45 6.22
N GLY A 59 -12.60 -8.72 6.59
CA GLY A 59 -12.62 -7.71 7.64
C GLY A 59 -12.49 -6.29 7.11
N GLY A 60 -12.44 -5.36 8.05
CA GLY A 60 -12.19 -3.94 7.81
C GLY A 60 -11.04 -3.46 8.67
N HIS A 61 -11.32 -2.50 9.55
CA HIS A 61 -10.34 -1.92 10.45
C HIS A 61 -10.13 -2.79 11.71
N ASP A 62 -9.60 -3.99 11.51
CA ASP A 62 -9.45 -4.99 12.57
C ASP A 62 -8.14 -5.81 12.46
N TRP A 63 -7.82 -6.50 13.55
CA TRP A 63 -6.61 -7.31 13.66
C TRP A 63 -6.56 -8.50 12.71
N ALA A 64 -7.72 -9.06 12.31
CA ALA A 64 -7.73 -10.19 11.40
C ALA A 64 -7.28 -9.74 10.01
N THR A 65 -7.77 -8.59 9.53
CA THR A 65 -7.29 -7.94 8.32
C THR A 65 -5.79 -7.71 8.36
N TRP A 66 -5.26 -7.10 9.43
CA TRP A 66 -3.83 -6.79 9.47
C TRP A 66 -2.93 -8.02 9.53
N ARG A 67 -3.36 -9.08 10.22
CA ARG A 67 -2.64 -10.37 10.23
C ARG A 67 -2.63 -11.02 8.84
N HIS A 68 -3.78 -11.00 8.15
CA HIS A 68 -3.90 -11.47 6.75
C HIS A 68 -2.96 -10.69 5.82
N LEU A 69 -3.02 -9.36 5.85
CA LEU A 69 -2.16 -8.51 5.02
C LEU A 69 -0.68 -8.75 5.30
N LEU A 70 -0.31 -8.89 6.57
CA LEU A 70 1.07 -9.13 6.98
C LEU A 70 1.57 -10.49 6.49
N TYR A 71 0.82 -11.55 6.78
CA TYR A 71 1.24 -12.94 6.53
C TYR A 71 1.16 -13.30 5.05
N ASP A 72 0.06 -13.00 4.37
CA ASP A 72 -0.19 -13.48 3.00
C ASP A 72 0.39 -12.58 1.91
N LYS A 73 0.60 -11.29 2.20
CA LYS A 73 1.03 -10.30 1.22
C LYS A 73 2.35 -9.64 1.55
N PHE A 74 2.49 -9.05 2.73
CA PHE A 74 3.66 -8.23 3.01
C PHE A 74 4.93 -9.08 3.20
N LEU A 75 4.94 -10.00 4.17
CA LEU A 75 6.14 -10.76 4.53
C LEU A 75 6.71 -11.62 3.39
N PRO A 76 5.91 -12.36 2.58
CA PRO A 76 6.44 -13.19 1.50
C PRO A 76 7.17 -12.40 0.40
N ASN A 77 6.92 -11.10 0.31
CA ASN A 77 7.49 -10.23 -0.71
C ASN A 77 8.74 -9.47 -0.25
N LEU A 78 9.09 -9.51 1.04
CA LEU A 78 10.28 -8.89 1.58
C LEU A 78 11.53 -9.75 1.38
N TRP A 79 12.68 -9.10 1.18
CA TRP A 79 14.01 -9.72 1.04
C TRP A 79 14.07 -10.89 0.04
N ARG A 80 13.19 -10.88 -0.97
CA ARG A 80 13.26 -11.82 -2.08
C ARG A 80 14.62 -11.66 -2.77
N LYS A 81 15.29 -12.77 -3.07
CA LYS A 81 16.47 -12.76 -3.92
C LYS A 81 16.06 -12.18 -5.28
N LYS A 82 16.77 -11.15 -5.74
CA LYS A 82 16.60 -10.60 -7.09
C LYS A 82 17.00 -11.63 -8.13
#